data_AF-W2CTD8-F1
#
_entry.id   AF-W2CTD8-F1
#
_cell.length_a   1.000
_cell.length_b   1.000
_cell.length_c   1.000
_cell.angle_alpha   90.00
_cell.angle_beta   90.00
_cell.angle_gamma   90.00
#
_symmetry.space_group_name_H-M   'P 1'
#
loop_
_entity.id
_entity.type
_entity.pdbx_description
1 polymer ?
#
loop_
_entity_poly.entity_id
_entity_poly.type
_entity_poly.pdbx_seq_one_letter_code
_entity_poly.pdbx_strand_id
1 'polypeptide(L)'
;NMTMKIDSSKPIQGTFSAMVNFKTEHEELFEVKTFSNLNILIGSKRVINLMGRFEFTTYGSKVTVNEGDLHAEFRYQLQPSFEVYPYVEAQWAGTRGLIRKVSTGVQ
;
A
#
# COMPACT_ATOMS: atom_id res chain seq x y z
N ASN A 1 2.82 -14.42 -2.48
CA ASN A 1 2.18 -14.39 -1.15
C ASN A 1 3.05 -13.54 -0.23
N MET A 2 2.76 -12.24 -0.06
CA MET A 2 3.55 -11.30 0.75
C MET A 2 3.07 -11.27 2.21
N THR A 3 2.81 -12.44 2.78
CA THR A 3 2.37 -12.56 4.17
C THR A 3 3.60 -12.43 5.06
N MET A 4 3.94 -11.21 5.48
CA MET A 4 4.99 -10.97 6.47
C MET A 4 4.69 -11.80 7.72
N LYS A 5 5.68 -12.54 8.23
CA LYS A 5 5.62 -13.15 9.56
C LYS A 5 5.71 -12.03 10.59
N ILE A 6 4.68 -11.91 11.42
CA ILE A 6 4.58 -10.83 12.39
C ILE A 6 5.30 -11.28 13.66
N ASP A 7 6.30 -10.50 14.04
CA ASP A 7 6.98 -10.68 15.32
C ASP A 7 6.05 -10.24 16.45
N SER A 8 5.52 -11.18 17.24
CA SER A 8 4.58 -10.88 18.33
C SER A 8 5.20 -10.05 19.46
N SER A 9 6.53 -9.86 19.48
CA SER A 9 7.20 -8.98 20.44
C SER A 9 7.09 -7.49 20.06
N LYS A 10 6.72 -7.17 18.81
CA LYS A 10 6.63 -5.80 18.30
C LYS A 10 5.20 -5.45 17.90
N PRO A 11 4.52 -4.55 18.62
CA PRO A 11 3.13 -4.22 18.34
C PRO A 11 2.93 -3.48 17.02
N ILE A 12 3.97 -2.82 16.51
CA ILE A 12 3.95 -2.08 15.24
C ILE A 12 5.20 -2.45 14.45
N GLN A 13 5.01 -2.85 13.20
CA GLN A 13 6.09 -3.23 12.29
C GLN A 13 5.76 -2.78 10.88
N GLY A 14 6.74 -2.30 10.14
CA GLY A 14 6.48 -1.89 8.78
C GLY A 14 7.66 -1.23 8.11
N THR A 15 7.46 -0.91 6.84
CA THR A 15 8.38 -0.16 6.02
C THR A 15 7.64 0.96 5.31
N PHE A 16 8.31 2.10 5.23
CA PHE A 16 7.95 3.18 4.34
C PHE A 16 9.17 3.49 3.50
N SER A 17 8.98 3.60 2.20
CA SER A 17 10.05 3.89 1.25
C SER A 17 9.54 4.93 0.26
N ALA A 18 10.37 5.92 -0.02
CA ALA A 18 10.10 6.92 -1.03
C ALA A 18 11.30 6.97 -1.98
N MET A 19 11.01 7.06 -3.27
CA MET A 19 11.98 7.24 -4.34
C MET A 19 11.63 8.50 -5.09
N VAL A 20 12.62 9.35 -5.32
CA VAL A 20 12.48 10.56 -6.12
C VAL A 20 13.44 10.46 -7.28
N ASN A 21 12.91 10.43 -8.50
CA ASN A 21 13.69 10.50 -9.72
C ASN A 21 13.58 11.91 -10.28
N PHE A 22 14.72 12.50 -10.64
CA PHE A 22 14.80 13.80 -11.29
C PHE A 22 15.42 13.63 -12.67
N LYS A 23 14.78 14.20 -13.68
CA LYS A 23 15.27 14.18 -15.07
C LYS A 23 15.23 15.58 -15.67
N THR A 24 16.32 15.95 -16.35
CA THR A 24 16.50 17.23 -17.03
C THR A 24 16.72 16.98 -18.52
N GLU A 25 15.69 16.57 -19.25
CA GLU A 25 15.81 16.36 -20.70
C GLU A 25 15.28 17.54 -21.54
N HIS A 26 14.32 18.35 -21.05
CA HIS A 26 13.92 19.63 -21.65
C HIS A 26 13.17 20.56 -20.69
N GLU A 27 12.42 20.01 -19.73
CA GLU A 27 11.88 20.68 -18.53
C GLU A 27 12.17 19.80 -17.30
N GLU A 28 12.06 20.38 -16.10
CA GLU A 28 12.24 19.67 -14.83
C GLU A 28 11.12 18.64 -14.63
N LEU A 29 11.48 17.36 -14.72
CA LEU A 29 10.59 16.25 -14.42
C LEU A 29 10.98 15.61 -13.09
N PHE A 30 10.05 15.62 -12.14
CA PHE A 30 10.18 14.95 -10.85
C PHE A 30 9.18 13.81 -10.78
N GLU A 31 9.64 12.60 -10.53
CA GLU A 31 8.79 11.43 -10.31
C GLU A 31 9.00 10.97 -8.87
N VAL A 32 7.91 10.90 -8.12
CA VAL A 32 7.92 10.44 -6.74
C VAL A 32 7.10 9.16 -6.64
N LYS A 33 7.75 8.09 -6.16
CA LYS A 33 7.11 6.82 -5.85
C LYS A 33 7.21 6.58 -4.35
N THR A 34 6.10 6.30 -3.71
CA THR A 34 6.07 5.86 -2.31
C THR A 34 5.54 4.44 -2.23
N PHE A 35 6.08 3.69 -1.28
CA PHE A 35 5.67 2.35 -0.92
C PHE A 35 5.55 2.28 0.60
N SER A 36 4.46 1.75 1.11
CA SER A 36 4.23 1.52 2.52
C SER A 36 3.70 0.11 2.77
N ASN A 37 4.14 -0.48 3.87
CA ASN A 37 3.58 -1.71 4.44
C ASN A 37 3.65 -1.56 5.96
N LEU A 38 2.50 -1.51 6.62
CA LEU A 38 2.37 -1.29 8.05
C LEU A 38 1.49 -2.37 8.65
N ASN A 39 2.04 -3.12 9.58
CA ASN A 39 1.36 -4.14 10.36
C ASN A 39 1.22 -3.65 11.81
N ILE A 40 0.00 -3.70 12.32
CA ILE A 40 -0.34 -3.31 13.68
C ILE A 40 -0.94 -4.54 14.36
N LEU A 41 -0.26 -5.06 15.37
CA LEU A 41 -0.74 -6.15 16.20
C LEU A 41 -1.73 -5.61 17.23
N ILE A 42 -2.89 -6.25 17.31
CA ILE A 42 -3.96 -5.95 18.27
C ILE A 42 -4.13 -7.16 19.19
N GLY A 43 -3.75 -7.01 20.45
CA GLY A 43 -3.67 -8.14 21.38
C GLY A 43 -2.61 -9.14 20.92
N SER A 44 -2.96 -10.44 20.92
CA SER A 44 -2.01 -11.52 20.58
C SER A 44 -2.33 -12.29 19.30
N LYS A 45 -3.49 -12.03 18.66
CA LYS A 45 -4.02 -12.86 17.55
C LYS A 45 -4.66 -12.09 16.40
N ARG A 46 -4.65 -10.76 16.45
CA ARG A 46 -5.29 -9.89 15.45
C ARG A 46 -4.27 -8.93 14.89
N VAL A 47 -4.34 -8.69 13.59
CA VAL A 47 -3.41 -7.78 12.91
C VAL A 47 -4.19 -6.95 11.92
N ILE A 48 -3.95 -5.64 11.92
CA ILE A 48 -4.30 -4.78 10.79
C ILE A 48 -3.06 -4.63 9.92
N ASN A 49 -3.16 -4.97 8.64
CA ASN A 49 -2.10 -4.72 7.66
C ASN A 49 -2.59 -3.65 6.68
N LEU A 50 -1.80 -2.60 6.52
CA LEU A 50 -2.05 -1.45 5.64
C LEU A 50 -0.88 -1.37 4.67
N MET A 51 -1.17 -1.53 3.39
CA MET A 51 -0.18 -1.42 2.33
C MET A 51 -0.63 -0.34 1.36
N GLY A 52 0.33 0.38 0.80
CA GLY A 52 0.00 1.41 -0.16
C GLY A 52 1.16 1.73 -1.08
N ARG A 53 0.83 2.08 -2.31
CA ARG A 53 1.77 2.64 -3.27
C ARG A 53 1.16 3.86 -3.90
N PHE A 54 1.98 4.90 -4.06
CA PHE A 54 1.56 6.12 -4.72
C PHE A 54 2.66 6.56 -5.68
N GLU A 55 2.25 6.91 -6.89
CA GLU A 55 3.14 7.45 -7.91
C GLU A 55 2.55 8.75 -8.45
N PHE A 56 3.35 9.81 -8.38
CA PHE A 56 3.03 11.09 -8.97
C PHE A 56 4.23 11.66 -9.71
N THR A 57 3.96 12.37 -10.79
CA THR A 57 4.97 13.06 -11.58
C THR A 57 4.62 14.54 -11.67
N THR A 58 5.61 15.38 -11.44
CA THR A 58 5.55 16.82 -11.66
C THR A 58 6.35 17.15 -12.91
N TYR A 59 5.74 17.93 -13.80
CA TYR A 59 6.36 18.48 -15.00
C TYR A 59 6.21 20.00 -14.94
N GLY A 60 7.30 20.71 -14.64
CA GLY A 60 7.24 22.15 -14.33
C GLY A 60 6.30 22.44 -13.16
N SER A 61 5.21 23.18 -13.41
CA SER A 61 4.18 23.50 -12.40
C SER A 61 3.00 22.50 -12.35
N LYS A 62 2.96 21.52 -13.26
CA LYS A 62 1.83 20.58 -13.38
C LYS A 62 2.12 19.29 -12.63
N VAL A 63 1.22 18.92 -11.71
CA VAL A 63 1.27 17.65 -10.96
C VAL A 63 0.30 16.65 -11.59
N THR A 64 0.76 15.43 -11.86
CA THR A 64 -0.04 14.32 -12.37
C THR A 64 0.01 13.16 -11.40
N VAL A 65 -1.16 12.62 -11.03
CA VAL A 65 -1.26 11.37 -10.27
C VAL A 65 -1.25 10.22 -11.27
N ASN A 66 -0.19 9.42 -11.28
CA ASN A 66 -0.01 8.36 -12.28
C ASN A 66 -0.77 7.10 -11.86
N GLU A 67 -0.42 6.57 -10.70
CA GLU A 67 -0.87 5.28 -10.20
C GLU A 67 -0.91 5.32 -8.68
N GLY A 68 -1.81 4.56 -8.09
CA GLY A 68 -1.73 4.22 -6.70
C GLY A 68 -2.66 3.08 -6.33
N ASP A 69 -2.26 2.40 -5.27
CA ASP A 69 -3.04 1.36 -4.63
C ASP A 69 -2.98 1.53 -3.12
N LEU A 70 -4.09 1.16 -2.49
CA LEU A 70 -4.24 1.05 -1.06
C LEU A 70 -4.89 -0.30 -0.79
N HIS A 71 -4.26 -1.07 0.08
CA HIS A 71 -4.76 -2.34 0.56
C HIS A 71 -4.84 -2.28 2.07
N ALA A 72 -6.00 -2.63 2.60
CA ALA A 72 -6.18 -2.81 4.03
C ALA A 72 -6.80 -4.17 4.28
N GLU A 73 -6.17 -4.95 5.15
CA GLU A 73 -6.66 -6.27 5.53
C GLU A 73 -6.61 -6.43 7.05
N PHE A 74 -7.60 -7.15 7.57
CA PHE A 74 -7.66 -7.51 8.98
C PHE A 74 -7.47 -9.02 9.12
N ARG A 75 -6.36 -9.43 9.69
CA ARG A 75 -6.01 -10.83 9.91
C ARG A 75 -6.51 -11.25 11.29
N TYR A 76 -7.37 -12.25 11.36
CA TYR A 76 -7.83 -12.79 12.63
C TYR A 76 -7.66 -14.31 12.71
N GLN A 77 -6.88 -14.74 13.71
CA GLN A 77 -6.75 -16.16 14.04
C GLN A 77 -7.90 -16.59 14.98
N LEU A 78 -8.91 -17.22 14.41
CA LEU A 78 -10.08 -17.75 15.13
C LEU A 78 -9.69 -18.99 15.94
N GLN A 79 -8.99 -19.93 15.30
CA GLN A 79 -8.45 -21.15 15.89
C GLN A 79 -7.04 -21.39 15.34
N PRO A 80 -6.19 -22.21 15.98
CA PRO A 80 -4.82 -22.47 15.48
C PRO A 80 -4.77 -22.97 14.02
N SER A 81 -5.86 -23.57 13.53
CA SER A 81 -6.01 -24.08 12.17
C SER A 81 -6.91 -23.22 11.26
N PHE A 82 -7.50 -22.14 11.77
CA PHE A 82 -8.48 -21.34 11.02
C PHE A 82 -8.21 -19.84 11.19
N GLU A 83 -7.89 -19.21 10.07
CA GLU A 83 -7.57 -17.78 9.96
C GLU A 83 -8.47 -17.18 8.88
N VAL A 84 -8.97 -15.97 9.14
CA VAL A 84 -9.88 -15.25 8.25
C VAL A 84 -9.34 -13.85 7.98
N TYR A 85 -9.43 -13.44 6.72
CA TYR A 85 -8.76 -12.27 6.18
C TYR A 85 -9.72 -11.40 5.34
N PRO A 86 -10.67 -10.68 5.95
CA PRO A 86 -11.38 -9.62 5.24
C PRO A 86 -10.40 -8.54 4.77
N TYR A 87 -10.57 -8.12 3.52
CA TYR A 87 -9.75 -7.07 2.92
C TYR A 87 -10.59 -6.07 2.12
N VAL A 88 -10.03 -4.88 1.96
CA VAL A 88 -10.51 -3.83 1.06
C VAL A 88 -9.32 -3.25 0.30
N GLU A 89 -9.50 -3.08 -1.00
CA GLU A 89 -8.50 -2.54 -1.91
C GLU A 89 -9.10 -1.37 -2.68
N ALA A 90 -8.32 -0.31 -2.82
CA ALA A 90 -8.59 0.80 -3.71
C ALA A 90 -7.42 0.98 -4.67
N GLN A 91 -7.69 1.03 -5.96
CA GLN A 91 -6.69 1.16 -7.01
C GLN A 91 -7.11 2.26 -7.98
N TRP A 92 -6.15 3.07 -8.43
CA TRP A 92 -6.36 4.06 -9.47
C TRP A 92 -5.10 4.14 -10.33
N ALA A 93 -5.28 4.34 -11.63
CA ALA A 93 -4.17 4.60 -12.55
C ALA A 93 -4.64 5.56 -13.64
N GLY A 94 -4.64 6.85 -13.29
CA GLY A 94 -5.17 7.93 -14.12
C GLY A 94 -4.51 8.00 -15.50
N THR A 95 -3.23 7.66 -15.59
CA THR A 95 -2.48 7.63 -16.86
C THR A 95 -2.60 6.32 -17.64
N ARG A 96 -3.16 5.25 -17.05
CA ARG A 96 -3.33 3.91 -17.69
C ARG A 96 -4.79 3.54 -17.98
N GLY A 97 -5.71 4.51 -17.90
CA GLY A 97 -7.14 4.30 -18.22
C GLY A 97 -7.96 3.63 -17.10
N LEU A 98 -7.35 3.31 -15.95
CA LEU A 98 -8.07 2.86 -14.77
C LEU A 98 -8.47 4.09 -13.95
N ILE A 99 -9.72 4.52 -14.08
CA ILE A 99 -10.19 5.74 -13.39
C ILE A 99 -10.11 5.53 -11.88
N ARG A 100 -10.87 4.57 -11.35
CA ARG A 100 -10.84 4.11 -9.94
C ARG A 100 -11.46 2.71 -9.87
N LYS A 101 -10.93 1.85 -9.01
CA LYS A 101 -11.51 0.54 -8.67
C LYS A 101 -11.46 0.37 -7.16
N VAL A 102 -12.57 -0.07 -6.59
CA VAL A 102 -12.63 -0.47 -5.18
C VAL A 102 -13.13 -1.91 -5.14
N SER A 103 -12.46 -2.75 -4.37
CA SER A 103 -12.84 -4.15 -4.17
C SER A 103 -12.76 -4.52 -2.70
N THR A 104 -13.54 -5.51 -2.31
CA THR A 104 -13.50 -6.11 -0.98
C THR A 104 -13.69 -7.61 -1.12
N GLY A 105 -13.16 -8.36 -0.17
CA GLY A 105 -13.29 -9.81 -0.14
C GLY A 105 -12.90 -10.38 1.21
N VAL A 106 -12.97 -11.70 1.31
CA VAL A 106 -12.50 -12.47 2.46
C VAL A 106 -11.66 -13.61 1.91
N GLN A 107 -10.47 -13.79 2.48
CA GLN A 107 -9.59 -14.93 2.22
C GLN A 107 -9.50 -15.83 3.45
#